data_AF-A0A519XRJ2-F1
#
_entry.id   AF-A0A519XRJ2-F1
#
_cell.length_a   1.000
_cell.length_b   1.000
_cell.length_c   1.000
_cell.angle_alpha   90.00
_cell.angle_beta   90.00
_cell.angle_gamma   90.00
#
_symmetry.space_group_name_H-M   'P 1'
#
loop_
_entity.id
_entity.type
_entity.pdbx_description
1 polymer ?
#
loop_
_entity_poly.entity_id
_entity_poly.type
_entity_poly.pdbx_seq_one_letter_code
_entity_poly.pdbx_strand_id
1 'polypeptide(L)'
;YKGRPVIKPSHLGLDLKQGPGLTSGFAVADAKKTTFDQSWQPVWGEVKSIRNHYNELTVTLTQAATKRTMLVHFRVFNDGLGFRYDFPKQPELAYFVVKEERTQFALAGDHKAFWLPGDYDTQEYSTTTSKLSEVRGLMKTAVTPNASQTTFSPTGLQTPLMLKSPDGLYINLHEAALIDYSTMSLELDDKNMVLESHLTPDAQGNKGYLQTPCLSPWRTVIVSDKAGDILESKLVLNLNEPTKYQDVSWIKPTKYVGVWWEMITGKSTWSYTEGGNIKLDSTNYAKLKPNGTHAANTAHVKEYIDFAAKHHLDAVLVEGWNTGWEDWFGQSKD
;
A
#
# COMPACT_ATOMS: atom_id res chain seq x y z
N TYR A 1 -12.77 -9.59 19.58
CA TYR A 1 -13.35 -8.26 19.81
C TYR A 1 -14.72 -8.41 20.47
N LYS A 2 -14.94 -7.85 21.67
CA LYS A 2 -16.20 -8.00 22.44
C LYS A 2 -16.71 -9.46 22.52
N GLY A 3 -15.82 -10.40 22.86
CA GLY A 3 -16.14 -11.84 22.93
C GLY A 3 -16.25 -12.59 21.60
N ARG A 4 -16.25 -11.90 20.45
CA ARG A 4 -16.29 -12.51 19.11
C ARG A 4 -14.89 -12.73 18.54
N PRO A 5 -14.60 -13.88 17.90
CA PRO A 5 -13.33 -14.10 17.20
C PRO A 5 -13.23 -13.17 15.99
N VAL A 6 -12.06 -12.53 15.82
CA VAL A 6 -11.75 -11.67 14.65
C VAL A 6 -10.77 -12.42 13.75
N ILE A 7 -9.61 -12.73 14.32
CA ILE A 7 -8.58 -13.58 13.75
C ILE A 7 -8.48 -14.84 14.60
N LYS A 8 -8.64 -16.00 13.97
CA LYS A 8 -8.41 -17.35 14.54
C LYS A 8 -6.89 -17.58 14.68
N PRO A 9 -6.44 -18.65 15.37
CA PRO A 9 -5.02 -19.02 15.39
C PRO A 9 -4.42 -18.98 13.98
N SER A 10 -3.38 -18.18 13.82
CA SER A 10 -2.76 -17.85 12.53
C SER A 10 -1.25 -17.92 12.69
N HIS A 11 -0.57 -18.44 11.67
CA HIS A 11 0.89 -18.54 11.68
C HIS A 11 1.56 -17.21 11.30
N LEU A 12 2.79 -17.04 11.79
CA LEU A 12 3.67 -15.91 11.51
C LEU A 12 5.05 -16.47 11.17
N GLY A 13 5.75 -15.84 10.22
CA GLY A 13 7.12 -16.23 9.86
C GLY A 13 7.49 -15.86 8.44
N LEU A 14 8.71 -16.20 8.04
CA LEU A 14 9.24 -15.92 6.70
C LEU A 14 10.00 -17.11 6.15
N ASP A 15 9.72 -17.50 4.90
CA ASP A 15 10.62 -18.36 4.15
C ASP A 15 11.77 -17.53 3.59
N LEU A 16 12.99 -18.05 3.71
CA LEU A 16 14.19 -17.41 3.18
C LEU A 16 14.59 -18.07 1.87
N LYS A 17 15.20 -17.31 0.96
CA LYS A 17 15.75 -17.87 -0.29
C LYS A 17 16.91 -18.83 0.00
N GLN A 18 17.71 -18.53 1.02
CA GLN A 18 18.85 -19.34 1.43
C GLN A 18 18.66 -19.93 2.84
N GLY A 19 18.82 -21.24 2.96
CA GLY A 19 18.80 -21.97 4.24
C GLY A 19 17.41 -22.15 4.86
N PRO A 20 17.34 -22.59 6.14
CA PRO A 20 16.08 -22.77 6.84
C PRO A 20 15.33 -21.44 7.02
N GLY A 21 14.00 -21.50 6.87
CA GLY A 21 13.11 -20.36 7.10
C GLY A 21 12.99 -19.96 8.57
N LEU A 22 12.42 -18.77 8.78
CA LEU A 22 12.02 -18.20 10.06
C LEU A 22 10.52 -18.47 10.32
N THR A 23 10.07 -19.73 10.15
CA THR A 23 8.64 -20.11 10.23
C THR A 23 8.31 -21.04 11.39
N SER A 24 9.29 -21.76 11.94
CA SER A 24 9.05 -22.78 12.98
C SER A 24 10.30 -23.05 13.84
N GLY A 25 10.16 -23.91 14.85
CA GLY A 25 11.27 -24.28 15.73
C GLY A 25 11.70 -23.18 16.70
N PHE A 26 10.85 -22.17 16.89
CA PHE A 26 11.06 -21.10 17.85
C PHE A 26 10.59 -21.51 19.25
N ALA A 27 11.35 -21.09 20.26
CA ALA A 27 10.90 -21.01 21.64
C ALA A 27 10.80 -19.53 22.05
N VAL A 28 9.85 -19.21 22.94
CA VAL A 28 9.76 -17.88 23.57
C VAL A 28 10.91 -17.75 24.56
N ALA A 29 11.83 -16.83 24.28
CA ALA A 29 12.97 -16.53 25.13
C ALA A 29 12.65 -15.41 26.13
N ASP A 30 11.86 -14.42 25.72
CA ASP A 30 11.40 -13.31 26.55
C ASP A 30 10.04 -12.76 26.06
N ALA A 31 9.31 -12.09 26.96
CA ALA A 31 8.06 -11.41 26.65
C ALA A 31 7.92 -10.14 27.49
N LYS A 32 8.08 -8.98 26.85
CA LYS A 32 8.02 -7.66 27.51
C LYS A 32 6.71 -6.94 27.19
N LYS A 33 6.04 -6.43 28.22
CA LYS A 33 4.81 -5.63 28.11
C LYS A 33 5.08 -4.17 28.42
N THR A 34 4.52 -3.27 27.63
CA THR A 34 4.53 -1.82 27.89
C THR A 34 3.19 -1.19 27.51
N THR A 35 2.97 0.06 27.90
CA THR A 35 1.83 0.87 27.51
C THR A 35 2.35 2.21 27.03
N PHE A 36 1.72 2.76 25.99
CA PHE A 36 2.03 4.07 25.45
C PHE A 36 0.74 4.87 25.31
N ASP A 37 0.73 6.11 25.78
CA ASP A 37 -0.41 7.02 25.66
C ASP A 37 0.09 8.46 25.49
N GLN A 38 0.11 8.93 24.25
CA GLN A 38 0.46 10.31 23.92
C GLN A 38 -0.44 10.83 22.80
N SER A 39 -0.47 12.14 22.61
CA SER A 39 -1.14 12.76 21.47
C SER A 39 -0.15 13.54 20.63
N TRP A 40 -0.36 13.56 19.33
CA TRP A 40 0.41 14.33 18.36
C TRP A 40 -0.53 15.13 17.45
N GLN A 41 0.04 16.06 16.68
CA GLN A 41 -0.72 16.89 15.74
C GLN A 41 -0.16 16.65 14.33
N PRO A 42 -0.99 16.22 13.36
CA PRO A 42 -0.55 16.12 11.98
C PRO A 42 -0.36 17.52 11.39
N VAL A 43 0.53 17.64 10.41
CA VAL A 43 0.73 18.90 9.67
C VAL A 43 -0.56 19.31 8.96
N TRP A 44 -1.25 18.33 8.38
CA TRP A 44 -2.58 18.41 7.79
C TRP A 44 -3.28 17.08 8.01
N GLY A 45 -4.61 17.07 8.13
CA GLY A 45 -5.35 15.84 8.32
C GLY A 45 -6.80 16.09 8.68
N GLU A 46 -7.53 15.00 8.91
CA GLU A 46 -8.96 15.02 9.21
C GLU A 46 -9.28 15.61 10.58
N VAL A 47 -8.32 15.58 11.51
CA VAL A 47 -8.47 16.07 12.88
C VAL A 47 -7.22 16.82 13.33
N LYS A 48 -7.40 17.78 14.26
CA LYS A 48 -6.31 18.61 14.79
C LYS A 48 -5.31 17.82 15.65
N SER A 49 -5.78 16.83 16.39
CA SER A 49 -4.94 16.03 17.28
C SER A 49 -5.32 14.56 17.20
N ILE A 50 -4.32 13.71 17.15
CA ILE A 50 -4.44 12.25 17.09
C ILE A 50 -3.85 11.69 18.39
N ARG A 51 -4.65 10.91 19.11
CA ARG A 51 -4.18 10.15 20.27
C ARG A 51 -3.59 8.83 19.78
N ASN A 52 -2.40 8.51 20.26
CA ASN A 52 -1.71 7.26 20.08
C ASN A 52 -1.68 6.52 21.42
N HIS A 53 -2.63 5.61 21.61
CA HIS A 53 -2.81 4.86 22.85
C HIS A 53 -2.93 3.37 22.57
N TYR A 54 -1.94 2.61 23.06
CA TYR A 54 -1.90 1.15 22.90
C TYR A 54 -1.21 0.47 24.08
N ASN A 55 -1.53 -0.82 24.25
CA ASN A 55 -0.68 -1.74 24.99
C ASN A 55 0.22 -2.50 24.01
N GLU A 56 1.49 -2.64 24.33
CA GLU A 56 2.46 -3.37 23.51
C GLU A 56 2.93 -4.65 24.20
N LEU A 57 3.04 -5.72 23.41
CA LEU A 57 3.76 -6.94 23.77
C LEU A 57 4.87 -7.16 22.74
N THR A 58 6.10 -7.23 23.20
CA THR A 58 7.25 -7.65 22.39
C THR A 58 7.64 -9.05 22.82
N VAL A 59 7.62 -10.00 21.87
CA VAL A 59 7.98 -11.40 22.11
C VAL A 59 9.32 -11.67 21.44
N THR A 60 10.32 -12.10 22.21
CA THR A 60 11.61 -12.54 21.67
C THR A 60 11.56 -14.04 21.43
N LEU A 61 11.81 -14.45 20.19
CA LEU A 61 11.77 -15.82 19.72
C LEU A 61 13.17 -16.28 19.32
N THR A 62 13.63 -17.41 19.85
CA THR A 62 14.92 -18.01 19.45
C THR A 62 14.68 -19.36 18.79
N GLN A 63 15.25 -19.55 17.60
CA GLN A 63 15.16 -20.78 16.83
C GLN A 63 16.34 -21.69 17.20
N ALA A 64 16.09 -22.77 17.94
CA ALA A 64 17.15 -23.59 18.53
C ALA A 64 18.16 -24.16 17.51
N ALA A 65 17.66 -24.62 16.36
CA ALA A 65 18.47 -25.28 15.33
C ALA A 65 19.48 -24.33 14.65
N THR A 66 19.12 -23.05 14.47
CA THR A 66 19.94 -22.05 13.77
C THR A 66 20.54 -21.02 14.71
N LYS A 67 20.13 -21.02 15.99
CA LYS A 67 20.45 -20.01 17.01
C LYS A 67 20.07 -18.58 16.61
N ARG A 68 19.18 -18.42 15.61
CA ARG A 68 18.66 -17.12 15.17
C ARG A 68 17.59 -16.63 16.13
N THR A 69 17.59 -15.33 16.35
CA THR A 69 16.62 -14.61 17.17
C THR A 69 15.82 -13.65 16.30
N MET A 70 14.51 -13.62 16.50
CA MET A 70 13.59 -12.69 15.87
C MET A 70 12.64 -12.18 16.94
N LEU A 71 12.24 -10.93 16.86
CA LEU A 71 11.24 -10.35 17.74
C LEU A 71 9.96 -10.13 16.96
N VAL A 72 8.82 -10.22 17.65
CA VAL A 72 7.53 -9.78 17.11
C VAL A 72 6.93 -8.78 18.07
N HIS A 73 6.68 -7.57 17.57
CA HIS A 73 5.99 -6.52 18.31
C HIS A 73 4.51 -6.60 18.00
N PHE A 74 3.66 -6.53 19.03
CA PHE A 74 2.22 -6.43 18.92
C PHE A 74 1.76 -5.17 19.66
N ARG A 75 1.07 -4.26 18.97
CA ARG A 75 0.41 -3.09 19.56
C ARG A 75 -1.10 -3.27 19.46
N VAL A 76 -1.77 -3.32 20.60
CA VAL A 76 -3.23 -3.45 20.69
C VAL A 76 -3.84 -2.12 21.08
N PHE A 77 -4.65 -1.58 20.19
CA PHE A 77 -5.46 -0.39 20.35
C PHE A 77 -6.90 -0.78 20.71
N ASN A 78 -7.74 0.19 21.05
CA ASN A 78 -9.16 -0.08 21.30
C ASN A 78 -9.91 -0.54 20.03
N ASP A 79 -9.41 -0.12 18.86
CA ASP A 79 -9.99 -0.29 17.54
C ASP A 79 -9.21 -1.28 16.65
N GLY A 80 -8.15 -1.92 17.17
CA GLY A 80 -7.40 -2.87 16.36
C GLY A 80 -6.09 -3.38 16.93
N LEU A 81 -5.37 -4.11 16.08
CA LEU A 81 -4.06 -4.69 16.32
C LEU A 81 -3.11 -4.25 15.21
N GLY A 82 -1.89 -3.85 15.56
CA GLY A 82 -0.75 -3.80 14.67
C GLY A 82 0.32 -4.78 15.14
N PHE A 83 1.00 -5.49 14.23
CA PHE A 83 2.19 -6.26 14.56
C PHE A 83 3.27 -6.20 13.48
N ARG A 84 4.53 -6.39 13.85
CA ARG A 84 5.67 -6.44 12.91
C ARG A 84 6.78 -7.34 13.40
N TYR A 85 7.60 -7.81 12.46
CA TYR A 85 8.85 -8.52 12.74
C TYR A 85 9.98 -7.52 13.00
N ASP A 86 10.83 -7.83 13.97
CA ASP A 86 12.10 -7.15 14.22
C ASP A 86 13.24 -8.17 14.16
N PHE A 87 14.21 -7.90 13.29
CA PHE A 87 15.37 -8.73 13.01
C PHE A 87 16.60 -8.06 13.61
N PRO A 88 16.98 -8.36 14.86
CA PRO A 88 18.12 -7.70 15.50
C PRO A 88 19.43 -8.13 14.85
N LYS A 89 20.44 -7.25 14.97
CA LYS A 89 21.82 -7.56 14.58
C LYS A 89 22.34 -8.73 15.42
N GLN A 90 22.80 -9.79 14.76
CA GLN A 90 23.28 -11.01 15.41
C GLN A 90 24.24 -11.81 14.51
N PRO A 91 25.05 -12.73 15.06
CA PRO A 91 26.02 -13.49 14.27
C PRO A 91 25.39 -14.37 13.18
N GLU A 92 24.25 -14.99 13.47
CA GLU A 92 23.65 -16.05 12.62
C GLU A 92 22.64 -15.53 11.58
N LEU A 93 22.43 -14.20 11.53
CA LEU A 93 21.51 -13.54 10.59
C LEU A 93 21.93 -12.08 10.36
N ALA A 94 22.70 -11.84 9.29
CA ALA A 94 23.17 -10.52 8.89
C ALA A 94 22.46 -10.01 7.64
N TYR A 95 22.59 -10.74 6.52
CA TYR A 95 21.94 -10.45 5.25
C TYR A 95 21.10 -11.64 4.83
N PHE A 96 19.89 -11.40 4.36
CA PHE A 96 19.00 -12.47 3.92
C PHE A 96 18.03 -11.96 2.86
N VAL A 97 17.55 -12.89 2.03
CA VAL A 97 16.56 -12.61 1.00
C VAL A 97 15.27 -13.31 1.37
N VAL A 98 14.18 -12.55 1.43
CA VAL A 98 12.84 -13.07 1.67
C VAL A 98 12.38 -13.80 0.41
N LYS A 99 12.03 -15.09 0.57
CA LYS A 99 11.35 -15.87 -0.46
C LYS A 99 9.84 -15.64 -0.38
N GLU A 100 9.28 -15.79 0.81
CA GLU A 100 7.87 -15.53 1.11
C GLU A 100 7.72 -15.05 2.54
N GLU A 101 6.78 -14.14 2.79
CA GLU A 101 6.28 -13.89 4.13
C GLU A 101 5.05 -14.79 4.37
N ARG A 102 4.99 -15.46 5.51
CA ARG A 102 3.97 -16.47 5.88
C ARG A 102 3.03 -15.95 6.96
N THR A 103 2.73 -14.65 6.92
CA THR A 103 1.83 -14.00 7.88
C THR A 103 0.39 -14.35 7.52
N GLN A 104 -0.34 -14.96 8.45
CA GLN A 104 -1.73 -15.36 8.22
C GLN A 104 -2.74 -14.51 8.99
N PHE A 105 -3.93 -14.42 8.42
CA PHE A 105 -5.14 -13.85 8.99
C PHE A 105 -6.27 -14.87 8.76
N ALA A 106 -6.34 -15.88 9.62
CA ALA A 106 -7.40 -16.89 9.58
C ALA A 106 -8.73 -16.27 10.06
N LEU A 107 -9.72 -16.17 9.17
CA LEU A 107 -10.98 -15.47 9.46
C LEU A 107 -12.00 -16.34 10.18
N ALA A 108 -12.94 -15.69 10.86
CA ALA A 108 -13.97 -16.38 11.62
C ALA A 108 -15.05 -17.04 10.75
N GLY A 109 -15.18 -16.66 9.48
CA GLY A 109 -16.12 -17.26 8.54
C GLY A 109 -16.01 -16.66 7.13
N ASP A 110 -16.96 -17.03 6.27
CA ASP A 110 -17.07 -16.51 4.90
C ASP A 110 -17.65 -15.08 4.92
N HIS A 111 -16.76 -14.10 5.05
CA HIS A 111 -17.10 -12.69 5.19
C HIS A 111 -17.50 -12.09 3.84
N LYS A 112 -18.36 -11.05 3.89
CA LYS A 112 -18.54 -10.17 2.73
C LYS A 112 -17.28 -9.31 2.60
N ALA A 113 -16.69 -9.26 1.42
CA ALA A 113 -15.49 -8.50 1.11
C ALA A 113 -15.79 -7.38 0.10
N PHE A 114 -15.03 -6.29 0.21
CA PHE A 114 -14.96 -5.19 -0.76
C PHE A 114 -13.51 -5.12 -1.20
N TRP A 115 -13.23 -5.56 -2.43
CA TRP A 115 -11.88 -5.96 -2.82
C TRP A 115 -11.51 -5.53 -4.24
N LEU A 116 -10.19 -5.47 -4.47
CA LEU A 116 -9.54 -5.29 -5.77
C LEU A 116 -8.70 -6.54 -6.07
N PRO A 117 -8.58 -6.96 -7.35
CA PRO A 117 -7.67 -8.03 -7.76
C PRO A 117 -6.24 -7.77 -7.27
N GLY A 118 -5.62 -8.77 -6.66
CA GLY A 118 -4.21 -8.75 -6.29
C GLY A 118 -3.33 -8.62 -7.53
N ASP A 119 -2.55 -7.55 -7.59
CA ASP A 119 -1.78 -7.14 -8.76
C ASP A 119 -0.52 -6.40 -8.30
N TYR A 120 0.58 -6.54 -9.04
CA TYR A 120 1.85 -5.91 -8.71
C TYR A 120 2.02 -4.50 -9.28
N ASP A 121 1.28 -4.16 -10.33
CA ASP A 121 1.56 -2.98 -11.15
C ASP A 121 0.43 -1.94 -11.10
N THR A 122 -0.81 -2.36 -10.85
CA THR A 122 -1.95 -1.43 -10.84
C THR A 122 -2.96 -1.68 -9.72
N GLN A 123 -3.61 -0.60 -9.30
CA GLN A 123 -4.75 -0.60 -8.39
C GLN A 123 -6.00 0.05 -9.01
N GLU A 124 -5.96 0.36 -10.32
CA GLU A 124 -7.02 1.05 -11.07
C GLU A 124 -8.16 0.10 -11.47
N TYR A 125 -8.56 -0.77 -10.56
CA TYR A 125 -9.70 -1.66 -10.71
C TYR A 125 -10.95 -1.05 -10.04
N SER A 126 -12.13 -1.43 -10.54
CA SER A 126 -13.37 -1.16 -9.81
C SER A 126 -13.50 -2.12 -8.62
N THR A 127 -13.98 -1.62 -7.48
CA THR A 127 -14.23 -2.45 -6.31
C THR A 127 -15.26 -3.53 -6.60
N THR A 128 -14.88 -4.78 -6.38
CA THR A 128 -15.82 -5.91 -6.39
C THR A 128 -16.35 -6.15 -4.99
N THR A 129 -17.64 -6.48 -4.89
CA THR A 129 -18.29 -6.81 -3.63
C THR A 129 -18.88 -8.22 -3.73
N SER A 130 -18.39 -9.13 -2.89
CA SER A 130 -18.83 -10.54 -2.88
C SER A 130 -18.57 -11.16 -1.51
N LYS A 131 -18.94 -12.43 -1.33
CA LYS A 131 -18.34 -13.26 -0.27
C LYS A 131 -16.91 -13.66 -0.64
N LEU A 132 -16.11 -14.07 0.34
CA LEU A 132 -14.75 -14.57 0.11
C LEU A 132 -14.78 -15.86 -0.72
N SER A 133 -15.73 -16.75 -0.47
CA SER A 133 -15.95 -17.98 -1.25
C SER A 133 -16.26 -17.75 -2.74
N GLU A 134 -16.69 -16.54 -3.11
CA GLU A 134 -17.06 -16.18 -4.48
C GLU A 134 -15.91 -15.49 -5.25
N VAL A 135 -14.84 -15.06 -4.56
CA VAL A 135 -13.70 -14.33 -5.13
C VAL A 135 -13.14 -15.04 -6.36
N ARG A 136 -12.88 -16.34 -6.24
CA ARG A 136 -12.30 -17.15 -7.32
C ARG A 136 -13.14 -17.10 -8.60
N GLY A 137 -14.46 -17.17 -8.47
CA GLY A 137 -15.39 -17.16 -9.60
C GLY A 137 -15.52 -15.79 -10.27
N LEU A 138 -15.28 -14.71 -9.52
CA LEU A 138 -15.42 -13.33 -9.96
C LEU A 138 -14.10 -12.67 -10.40
N MET A 139 -12.95 -13.26 -10.08
CA MET A 139 -11.64 -12.68 -10.37
C MET A 139 -11.47 -12.33 -11.85
N LYS A 140 -11.81 -13.26 -12.74
CA LYS A 140 -11.69 -13.04 -14.20
C LYS A 140 -12.49 -11.83 -14.69
N THR A 141 -13.66 -11.57 -14.11
CA THR A 141 -14.49 -10.42 -14.47
C THR A 141 -14.08 -9.13 -13.76
N ALA A 142 -13.43 -9.24 -12.59
CA ALA A 142 -12.94 -8.12 -11.82
C ALA A 142 -11.64 -7.52 -12.40
N VAL A 143 -10.82 -8.35 -13.08
CA VAL A 143 -9.61 -7.89 -13.77
C VAL A 143 -9.98 -7.25 -15.11
N THR A 144 -9.98 -5.93 -15.15
CA THR A 144 -10.21 -5.13 -16.37
C THR A 144 -8.88 -4.74 -17.04
N PRO A 145 -8.86 -4.47 -18.36
CA PRO A 145 -7.63 -4.07 -19.04
C PRO A 145 -6.98 -2.80 -18.44
N ASN A 146 -5.66 -2.82 -18.28
CA ASN A 146 -4.82 -1.69 -17.91
C ASN A 146 -3.52 -1.69 -18.75
N ALA A 147 -2.86 -0.54 -18.85
CA ALA A 147 -1.59 -0.40 -19.56
C ALA A 147 -0.44 -1.20 -18.91
N SER A 148 -0.50 -1.39 -17.59
CA SER A 148 0.44 -2.21 -16.82
C SER A 148 -0.33 -2.99 -15.76
N GLN A 149 -0.26 -4.32 -15.81
CA GLN A 149 -0.95 -5.20 -14.86
C GLN A 149 -0.25 -6.56 -14.79
N THR A 150 -0.07 -7.05 -13.57
CA THR A 150 0.43 -8.40 -13.30
C THR A 150 -0.34 -9.00 -12.13
N THR A 151 -1.48 -9.61 -12.42
CA THR A 151 -2.27 -10.36 -11.43
C THR A 151 -1.56 -11.64 -11.03
N PHE A 152 -1.54 -11.98 -9.75
CA PHE A 152 -0.73 -13.11 -9.26
C PHE A 152 -1.52 -14.38 -8.90
N SER A 153 -2.84 -14.28 -8.71
CA SER A 153 -3.66 -15.43 -8.29
C SER A 153 -5.14 -15.25 -8.61
N PRO A 154 -5.89 -16.34 -8.89
CA PRO A 154 -7.36 -16.31 -8.95
C PRO A 154 -8.04 -15.92 -7.62
N THR A 155 -7.29 -15.89 -6.53
CA THR A 155 -7.75 -15.55 -5.18
C THR A 155 -6.89 -14.47 -4.50
N GLY A 156 -6.03 -13.81 -5.27
CA GLY A 156 -5.19 -12.72 -4.81
C GLY A 156 -5.99 -11.43 -4.64
N LEU A 157 -5.78 -10.71 -3.54
CA LEU A 157 -6.49 -9.48 -3.18
C LEU A 157 -5.49 -8.40 -2.74
N GLN A 158 -5.74 -7.14 -3.07
CA GLN A 158 -4.94 -6.02 -2.55
C GLN A 158 -5.37 -5.64 -1.12
N THR A 159 -4.54 -4.85 -0.45
CA THR A 159 -4.90 -4.15 0.80
C THR A 159 -4.97 -2.62 0.57
N PRO A 160 -5.79 -1.86 1.33
CA PRO A 160 -6.61 -2.27 2.47
C PRO A 160 -7.81 -3.14 2.07
N LEU A 161 -7.90 -4.36 2.62
CA LEU A 161 -9.00 -5.27 2.36
C LEU A 161 -10.09 -5.06 3.40
N MET A 162 -11.27 -4.59 2.94
CA MET A 162 -12.40 -4.32 3.81
C MET A 162 -13.38 -5.50 3.84
N LEU A 163 -13.76 -5.93 5.04
CA LEU A 163 -14.61 -7.10 5.28
C LEU A 163 -15.77 -6.72 6.21
N LYS A 164 -16.92 -7.38 5.99
CA LYS A 164 -18.05 -7.40 6.91
C LYS A 164 -18.39 -8.85 7.25
N SER A 165 -18.25 -9.23 8.52
CA SER A 165 -18.56 -10.57 8.99
C SER A 165 -20.08 -10.80 9.09
N PRO A 166 -20.54 -12.06 9.04
CA PRO A 166 -21.95 -12.40 9.24
C PRO A 166 -22.51 -11.97 10.60
N ASP A 167 -21.66 -11.93 11.65
CA ASP A 167 -22.01 -11.52 13.01
C ASP A 167 -21.81 -10.01 13.27
N GLY A 168 -21.71 -9.22 12.20
CA GLY A 168 -21.81 -7.76 12.22
C GLY A 168 -20.54 -7.01 12.58
N LEU A 169 -19.37 -7.66 12.53
CA LEU A 169 -18.07 -6.98 12.62
C LEU A 169 -17.69 -6.39 11.26
N TYR A 170 -17.05 -5.24 11.31
CA TYR A 170 -16.32 -4.62 10.22
C TYR A 170 -14.84 -4.84 10.50
N ILE A 171 -14.10 -5.40 9.54
CA ILE A 171 -12.69 -5.76 9.69
C ILE A 171 -11.93 -5.19 8.49
N ASN A 172 -10.85 -4.48 8.74
CA ASN A 172 -9.93 -3.99 7.71
C ASN A 172 -8.56 -4.62 7.93
N LEU A 173 -8.01 -5.25 6.87
CA LEU A 173 -6.67 -5.81 6.87
C LEU A 173 -5.77 -4.96 5.96
N HIS A 174 -4.68 -4.46 6.51
CA HIS A 174 -3.76 -3.58 5.77
C HIS A 174 -2.34 -3.62 6.36
N GLU A 175 -1.46 -2.77 5.85
CA GLU A 175 -0.12 -2.54 6.40
C GLU A 175 0.13 -1.07 6.74
N ALA A 176 1.19 -0.80 7.51
CA ALA A 176 1.63 0.56 7.82
C ALA A 176 3.16 0.65 7.86
N ALA A 177 3.72 1.81 7.49
CA ALA A 177 5.15 2.06 7.39
C ALA A 177 5.88 1.10 6.42
N LEU A 178 5.37 0.99 5.18
CA LEU A 178 6.03 0.27 4.09
C LEU A 178 7.29 1.02 3.64
N ILE A 179 8.44 0.69 4.25
CA ILE A 179 9.75 1.32 4.02
C ILE A 179 10.78 0.18 3.89
N ASP A 180 11.65 0.25 2.88
CA ASP A 180 12.73 -0.73 2.63
C ASP A 180 12.24 -2.20 2.60
N TYR A 181 11.01 -2.42 2.12
CA TYR A 181 10.35 -3.72 2.08
C TYR A 181 9.40 -3.80 0.89
N SER A 182 9.00 -5.01 0.50
CA SER A 182 8.08 -5.20 -0.63
C SER A 182 6.61 -5.08 -0.21
N THR A 183 5.78 -4.47 -1.07
CA THR A 183 4.34 -4.26 -0.88
C THR A 183 3.61 -5.56 -0.58
N MET A 184 2.68 -5.54 0.38
CA MET A 184 1.87 -6.70 0.76
C MET A 184 0.50 -6.71 0.06
N SER A 185 0.26 -7.76 -0.71
CA SER A 185 -1.08 -8.25 -1.07
C SER A 185 -1.47 -9.43 -0.17
N LEU A 186 -2.67 -9.99 -0.37
CA LEU A 186 -3.18 -11.15 0.35
C LEU A 186 -3.55 -12.26 -0.63
N GLU A 187 -3.11 -13.48 -0.35
CA GLU A 187 -3.59 -14.71 -0.99
C GLU A 187 -4.70 -15.33 -0.14
N LEU A 188 -5.88 -15.54 -0.72
CA LEU A 188 -6.99 -16.20 -0.04
C LEU A 188 -6.97 -17.72 -0.27
N ASP A 189 -6.78 -18.48 0.82
CA ASP A 189 -7.25 -19.86 0.90
C ASP A 189 -8.78 -19.85 1.10
N ASP A 190 -9.50 -19.95 -0.02
CA ASP A 190 -10.96 -19.89 -0.10
C ASP A 190 -11.66 -21.18 0.39
N LYS A 191 -10.90 -22.20 0.81
CA LYS A 191 -11.45 -23.39 1.46
C LYS A 191 -11.45 -23.25 2.98
N ASN A 192 -10.39 -22.67 3.53
CA ASN A 192 -10.22 -22.52 4.97
C ASN A 192 -10.52 -21.10 5.49
N MET A 193 -10.76 -20.14 4.60
CA MET A 193 -10.95 -18.72 4.89
C MET A 193 -9.74 -18.12 5.61
N VAL A 194 -8.55 -18.43 5.10
CA VAL A 194 -7.28 -17.89 5.59
C VAL A 194 -6.72 -16.95 4.53
N LEU A 195 -6.40 -15.72 4.92
CA LEU A 195 -5.63 -14.80 4.10
C LEU A 195 -4.17 -14.89 4.51
N GLU A 196 -3.26 -15.10 3.58
CA GLU A 196 -1.81 -15.10 3.82
C GLU A 196 -1.16 -13.92 3.10
N SER A 197 -0.15 -13.30 3.70
CA SER A 197 0.64 -12.25 3.07
C SER A 197 1.27 -12.74 1.77
N HIS A 198 1.14 -11.97 0.70
CA HIS A 198 1.80 -12.22 -0.57
C HIS A 198 2.54 -10.96 -1.00
N LEU A 199 3.87 -10.96 -0.89
CA LEU A 199 4.65 -9.78 -1.25
C LEU A 199 4.93 -9.71 -2.76
N THR A 200 5.08 -8.50 -3.28
CA THR A 200 5.47 -8.25 -4.67
C THR A 200 6.91 -8.74 -4.94
N PRO A 201 7.16 -9.55 -5.98
CA PRO A 201 8.52 -9.97 -6.34
C PRO A 201 9.28 -8.89 -7.10
N ASP A 202 10.62 -8.91 -7.00
CA ASP A 202 11.51 -8.23 -7.94
C ASP A 202 11.60 -8.99 -9.28
N ALA A 203 12.38 -8.45 -10.22
CA ALA A 203 12.61 -9.06 -11.54
C ALA A 203 13.23 -10.48 -11.49
N GLN A 204 13.80 -10.89 -10.35
CA GLN A 204 14.38 -12.22 -10.11
C GLN A 204 13.47 -13.12 -9.24
N GLY A 205 12.26 -12.68 -8.91
CA GLY A 205 11.33 -13.42 -8.05
C GLY A 205 11.56 -13.27 -6.55
N ASN A 206 12.46 -12.39 -6.10
CA ASN A 206 12.77 -12.17 -4.69
C ASN A 206 11.80 -11.16 -4.06
N LYS A 207 11.45 -11.36 -2.79
CA LYS A 207 10.43 -10.56 -2.12
C LYS A 207 10.98 -9.59 -1.06
N GLY A 208 12.29 -9.36 -1.08
CA GLY A 208 12.96 -8.40 -0.21
C GLY A 208 14.41 -8.79 0.06
N TYR A 209 15.32 -7.83 -0.03
CA TYR A 209 16.72 -7.96 0.37
C TYR A 209 16.91 -7.20 1.67
N LEU A 210 17.21 -7.90 2.76
CA LEU A 210 17.23 -7.32 4.10
C LEU A 210 18.60 -7.47 4.74
N GLN A 211 18.93 -6.47 5.56
CA GLN A 211 20.15 -6.41 6.37
C GLN A 211 19.78 -6.06 7.81
N THR A 212 20.27 -6.84 8.78
CA THR A 212 20.02 -6.57 10.20
C THR A 212 20.90 -5.40 10.72
N PRO A 213 20.40 -4.57 11.67
CA PRO A 213 19.05 -4.60 12.22
C PRO A 213 18.02 -3.99 11.26
N CYS A 214 16.87 -4.66 11.10
CA CYS A 214 15.77 -4.17 10.27
C CYS A 214 14.40 -4.60 10.81
N LEU A 215 13.36 -3.96 10.30
CA LEU A 215 11.97 -4.17 10.68
C LEU A 215 11.17 -4.54 9.42
N SER A 216 10.15 -5.38 9.57
CA SER A 216 9.09 -5.41 8.57
C SER A 216 8.18 -4.19 8.75
N PRO A 217 7.39 -3.83 7.72
CA PRO A 217 6.21 -3.00 7.90
C PRO A 217 5.27 -3.63 8.94
N TRP A 218 4.40 -2.81 9.52
CA TRP A 218 3.33 -3.30 10.37
C TRP A 218 2.27 -3.98 9.53
N ARG A 219 1.70 -5.08 10.04
CA ARG A 219 0.47 -5.69 9.57
C ARG A 219 -0.63 -5.31 10.54
N THR A 220 -1.77 -4.90 10.01
CA THR A 220 -2.84 -4.26 10.79
C THR A 220 -4.17 -4.97 10.61
N VAL A 221 -4.91 -5.05 11.72
CA VAL A 221 -6.28 -5.55 11.79
C VAL A 221 -7.08 -4.50 12.54
N ILE A 222 -7.80 -3.65 11.81
CA ILE A 222 -8.74 -2.69 12.40
C ILE A 222 -10.10 -3.38 12.49
N VAL A 223 -10.79 -3.26 13.63
CA VAL A 223 -12.06 -3.94 13.86
C VAL A 223 -13.03 -3.11 14.72
N SER A 224 -14.29 -3.07 14.29
CA SER A 224 -15.40 -2.51 15.07
C SER A 224 -16.72 -3.21 14.73
N ASP A 225 -17.75 -3.04 15.55
CA ASP A 225 -19.14 -3.36 15.18
C ASP A 225 -19.91 -2.19 14.55
N LYS A 226 -19.23 -1.06 14.31
CA LYS A 226 -19.78 0.09 13.57
C LYS A 226 -18.82 0.50 12.45
N ALA A 227 -19.34 0.56 11.22
CA ALA A 227 -18.55 0.87 10.03
C ALA A 227 -17.80 2.22 10.11
N GLY A 228 -18.46 3.24 10.67
CA GLY A 228 -17.86 4.58 10.80
C GLY A 228 -16.59 4.58 11.66
N ASP A 229 -16.49 3.68 12.63
CA ASP A 229 -15.31 3.61 13.51
C ASP A 229 -14.07 3.11 12.77
N ILE A 230 -14.23 2.37 11.67
CA ILE A 230 -13.12 1.96 10.80
C ILE A 230 -12.50 3.19 10.12
N LEU A 231 -13.34 4.14 9.69
CA LEU A 231 -12.90 5.40 9.07
C LEU A 231 -12.24 6.34 10.10
N GLU A 232 -12.76 6.33 11.33
CA GLU A 232 -12.24 7.16 12.42
C GLU A 232 -10.91 6.64 12.98
N SER A 233 -10.55 5.37 12.72
CA SER A 233 -9.30 4.78 13.18
C SER A 233 -8.09 5.59 12.72
N LYS A 234 -7.16 5.84 13.65
CA LYS A 234 -5.84 6.45 13.35
C LYS A 234 -4.70 5.47 13.55
N LEU A 235 -5.01 4.17 13.63
CA LEU A 235 -4.05 3.09 13.87
C LEU A 235 -2.92 3.10 12.84
N VAL A 236 -3.24 3.19 11.54
CA VAL A 236 -2.22 3.21 10.47
C VAL A 236 -1.25 4.38 10.65
N LEU A 237 -1.74 5.60 10.91
CA LEU A 237 -0.90 6.77 11.15
C LEU A 237 -0.05 6.63 12.43
N ASN A 238 -0.64 6.12 13.51
CA ASN A 238 0.01 5.91 14.80
C ASN A 238 1.15 4.87 14.79
N LEU A 239 1.20 4.03 13.76
CA LEU A 239 2.25 3.02 13.55
C LEU A 239 3.41 3.53 12.68
N ASN A 240 3.31 4.72 12.08
CA ASN A 240 4.40 5.34 11.34
C ASN A 240 5.32 6.13 12.28
N GLU A 241 6.57 6.29 11.85
CA GLU A 241 7.54 7.13 12.56
C GLU A 241 7.10 8.61 12.54
N PRO A 242 7.41 9.40 13.59
CA PRO A 242 7.12 10.84 13.61
C PRO A 242 7.76 11.59 12.43
N THR A 243 7.24 12.78 12.13
CA THR A 243 7.80 13.65 11.10
C THR A 243 9.30 13.89 11.32
N LYS A 244 10.10 13.70 10.27
CA LYS A 244 11.55 13.96 10.29
C LYS A 244 11.88 15.43 9.99
N TYR A 245 10.92 16.21 9.50
CA TYR A 245 11.10 17.63 9.22
C TYR A 245 10.81 18.47 10.46
N GLN A 246 11.75 19.36 10.80
CA GLN A 246 11.56 20.33 11.89
C GLN A 246 10.67 21.51 11.44
N ASP A 247 10.89 22.01 10.22
CA ASP A 247 10.06 23.05 9.62
C ASP A 247 9.08 22.44 8.60
N VAL A 248 7.80 22.58 8.92
CA VAL A 248 6.66 22.13 8.11
C VAL A 248 5.80 23.29 7.61
N SER A 249 6.25 24.55 7.81
CA SER A 249 5.47 25.77 7.50
C SER A 249 5.15 25.94 6.01
N TRP A 250 5.91 25.28 5.15
CA TRP A 250 5.74 25.27 3.70
C TRP A 250 4.76 24.20 3.20
N ILE A 251 4.40 23.21 4.04
CA ILE A 251 3.46 22.14 3.69
C ILE A 251 2.04 22.64 3.95
N LYS A 252 1.25 22.84 2.89
CA LYS A 252 -0.10 23.39 2.98
C LYS A 252 -1.07 22.61 2.09
N PRO A 253 -2.34 22.44 2.50
CA PRO A 253 -3.38 21.94 1.60
C PRO A 253 -3.52 22.84 0.37
N THR A 254 -3.78 22.24 -0.79
CA THR A 254 -3.88 22.94 -2.09
C THR A 254 -5.17 22.51 -2.79
N LYS A 255 -6.03 23.47 -3.14
CA LYS A 255 -7.11 23.24 -4.12
C LYS A 255 -6.66 23.75 -5.49
N TYR A 256 -6.82 22.96 -6.53
CA TYR A 256 -6.30 23.29 -7.86
C TYR A 256 -7.30 22.98 -8.97
N VAL A 257 -7.08 23.59 -10.13
CA VAL A 257 -7.64 23.20 -11.44
C VAL A 257 -6.49 22.85 -12.37
N GLY A 258 -6.73 22.28 -13.54
CA GLY A 258 -5.63 22.00 -14.45
C GLY A 258 -6.00 21.80 -15.89
N VAL A 259 -5.03 22.13 -16.74
CA VAL A 259 -4.95 21.67 -18.12
C VAL A 259 -4.61 20.18 -18.05
N TRP A 260 -5.67 19.36 -18.04
CA TRP A 260 -5.60 17.93 -17.76
C TRP A 260 -6.77 17.16 -18.39
N TRP A 261 -8.00 17.48 -17.96
CA TRP A 261 -9.19 16.71 -18.30
C TRP A 261 -9.49 16.63 -19.80
N GLU A 262 -9.10 17.67 -20.54
CA GLU A 262 -9.24 17.72 -21.99
C GLU A 262 -8.37 16.71 -22.73
N MET A 263 -7.22 16.31 -22.19
CA MET A 263 -6.43 15.22 -22.75
C MET A 263 -6.98 13.85 -22.34
N ILE A 264 -7.43 13.71 -21.10
CA ILE A 264 -8.08 12.49 -20.60
C ILE A 264 -9.34 12.13 -21.43
N THR A 265 -10.11 13.14 -21.83
CA THR A 265 -11.31 12.98 -22.66
C THR A 265 -11.03 12.90 -24.17
N GLY A 266 -9.80 13.14 -24.60
CA GLY A 266 -9.41 13.18 -26.02
C GLY A 266 -9.83 14.44 -26.78
N LYS A 267 -10.28 15.49 -26.09
CA LYS A 267 -10.57 16.81 -26.69
C LYS A 267 -9.29 17.50 -27.16
N SER A 268 -8.22 17.38 -26.37
CA SER A 268 -6.91 17.98 -26.61
C SER A 268 -5.82 16.92 -26.55
N THR A 269 -4.60 17.27 -26.94
CA THR A 269 -3.44 16.38 -26.93
C THR A 269 -2.38 16.85 -25.92
N TRP A 270 -1.70 15.89 -25.30
CA TRP A 270 -0.46 16.17 -24.58
C TRP A 270 0.68 16.52 -25.54
N SER A 271 0.78 15.81 -26.68
CA SER A 271 1.83 16.03 -27.68
C SER A 271 1.71 17.40 -28.35
N TYR A 272 2.86 17.93 -28.77
CA TYR A 272 2.92 19.22 -29.48
C TYR A 272 2.66 19.04 -30.98
N THR A 273 3.17 17.94 -31.56
CA THR A 273 3.04 17.60 -32.98
C THR A 273 2.31 16.27 -33.16
N GLU A 274 1.87 16.01 -34.38
CA GLU A 274 1.49 14.67 -34.81
C GLU A 274 2.73 13.80 -35.05
N GLY A 275 2.59 12.49 -34.83
CA GLY A 275 3.64 11.48 -35.04
C GLY A 275 4.31 11.01 -33.75
N GLY A 276 5.19 10.01 -33.90
CA GLY A 276 6.00 9.42 -32.83
C GLY A 276 7.44 9.19 -33.28
N ASN A 277 8.17 8.29 -32.60
CA ASN A 277 9.59 8.02 -32.84
C ASN A 277 10.49 9.25 -32.63
N ILE A 278 10.25 9.95 -31.52
CA ILE A 278 11.02 11.10 -31.08
C ILE A 278 12.26 10.63 -30.31
N LYS A 279 13.40 11.25 -30.64
CA LYS A 279 14.63 11.20 -29.85
C LYS A 279 14.89 12.56 -29.23
N LEU A 280 14.69 12.68 -27.92
CA LEU A 280 14.66 13.94 -27.18
C LEU A 280 15.83 14.88 -27.53
N ASP A 281 17.06 14.36 -27.58
CA ASP A 281 18.26 15.17 -27.83
C ASP A 281 18.45 15.60 -29.29
N SER A 282 17.83 14.91 -30.25
CA SER A 282 18.02 15.17 -31.69
C SER A 282 16.79 15.80 -32.36
N THR A 283 15.62 15.69 -31.74
CA THR A 283 14.38 16.25 -32.27
C THR A 283 14.37 17.76 -32.05
N ASN A 284 14.39 18.52 -33.14
CA ASN A 284 14.21 19.97 -33.09
C ASN A 284 12.72 20.33 -33.16
N TYR A 285 12.07 20.44 -32.00
CA TYR A 285 10.65 20.77 -31.86
C TYR A 285 10.26 22.11 -32.50
N ALA A 286 11.16 23.09 -32.56
CA ALA A 286 10.88 24.37 -33.21
C ALA A 286 10.71 24.27 -34.73
N LYS A 287 11.13 23.16 -35.34
CA LYS A 287 10.92 22.85 -36.77
C LYS A 287 9.71 21.95 -37.01
N LEU A 288 9.08 21.44 -35.96
CA LEU A 288 7.91 20.58 -36.07
C LEU A 288 6.65 21.42 -36.20
N LYS A 289 5.66 20.87 -36.91
CA LYS A 289 4.37 21.51 -37.11
C LYS A 289 3.49 21.25 -35.87
N PRO A 290 2.96 22.28 -35.18
CA PRO A 290 1.97 22.06 -34.14
C PRO A 290 0.77 21.27 -34.67
N ASN A 291 0.26 20.32 -33.89
CA ASN A 291 -0.94 19.54 -34.22
C ASN A 291 -2.24 20.37 -34.14
N GLY A 292 -2.21 21.53 -33.48
CA GLY A 292 -3.37 22.41 -33.29
C GLY A 292 -4.31 21.99 -32.16
N THR A 293 -4.02 20.90 -31.47
CA THR A 293 -4.80 20.37 -30.34
C THR A 293 -4.00 20.37 -29.02
N HIS A 294 -2.77 20.85 -29.04
CA HIS A 294 -1.89 20.91 -27.87
C HIS A 294 -2.40 21.89 -26.79
N ALA A 295 -2.82 21.33 -25.66
CA ALA A 295 -3.45 22.06 -24.56
C ALA A 295 -2.48 22.95 -23.77
N ALA A 296 -1.24 22.49 -23.58
CA ALA A 296 -0.26 23.12 -22.71
C ALA A 296 0.47 24.32 -23.35
N ASN A 297 -0.28 25.19 -24.02
CA ASN A 297 0.25 26.42 -24.59
C ASN A 297 0.01 27.63 -23.65
N THR A 298 0.88 28.64 -23.75
CA THR A 298 0.91 29.78 -22.83
C THR A 298 -0.42 30.54 -22.74
N ALA A 299 -1.13 30.72 -23.86
CA ALA A 299 -2.39 31.46 -23.85
C ALA A 299 -3.45 30.69 -23.05
N HIS A 300 -3.61 29.40 -23.32
CA HIS A 300 -4.59 28.57 -22.65
C HIS A 300 -4.29 28.37 -21.16
N VAL A 301 -3.02 28.17 -20.80
CA VAL A 301 -2.60 28.09 -19.39
C VAL A 301 -2.91 29.38 -18.64
N LYS A 302 -2.75 30.56 -19.27
CA LYS A 302 -3.12 31.84 -18.65
C LYS A 302 -4.62 31.95 -18.41
N GLU A 303 -5.47 31.42 -19.29
CA GLU A 303 -6.93 31.37 -19.05
C GLU A 303 -7.27 30.55 -17.79
N TYR A 304 -6.61 29.41 -17.58
CA TYR A 304 -6.77 28.61 -16.35
C TYR A 304 -6.24 29.34 -15.10
N ILE A 305 -5.15 30.10 -15.22
CA ILE A 305 -4.64 30.95 -14.14
C ILE A 305 -5.65 32.04 -13.79
N ASP A 306 -6.22 32.72 -14.78
CA ASP A 306 -7.23 33.75 -14.58
C ASP A 306 -8.49 33.16 -13.90
N PHE A 307 -8.92 31.98 -14.33
CA PHE A 307 -10.02 31.24 -13.70
C PHE A 307 -9.70 30.85 -12.25
N ALA A 308 -8.52 30.27 -12.02
CA ALA A 308 -8.07 29.87 -10.68
C ALA A 308 -8.00 31.06 -9.74
N ALA A 309 -7.40 32.17 -10.17
CA ALA A 309 -7.31 33.41 -9.39
C ALA A 309 -8.69 34.00 -9.09
N LYS A 310 -9.59 34.05 -10.09
CA LYS A 310 -10.97 34.53 -9.94
C LYS A 310 -11.78 33.70 -8.93
N HIS A 311 -11.52 32.40 -8.85
CA HIS A 311 -12.25 31.47 -7.98
C HIS A 311 -11.48 31.04 -6.72
N HIS A 312 -10.40 31.76 -6.40
CA HIS A 312 -9.59 31.54 -5.20
C HIS A 312 -9.07 30.11 -5.06
N LEU A 313 -8.52 29.57 -6.15
CA LEU A 313 -7.80 28.30 -6.18
C LEU A 313 -6.29 28.57 -6.08
N ASP A 314 -5.57 27.65 -5.43
CA ASP A 314 -4.19 27.85 -5.00
C ASP A 314 -3.17 27.52 -6.10
N ALA A 315 -3.55 26.65 -7.06
CA ALA A 315 -2.65 26.15 -8.08
C ALA A 315 -3.34 25.81 -9.41
N VAL A 316 -2.52 25.72 -10.45
CA VAL A 316 -2.89 25.22 -11.79
C VAL A 316 -1.94 24.07 -12.17
N LEU A 317 -2.49 22.87 -12.38
CA LEU A 317 -1.77 21.74 -12.99
C LEU A 317 -1.70 21.96 -14.51
N VAL A 318 -0.56 21.62 -15.11
CA VAL A 318 -0.38 21.58 -16.56
C VAL A 318 0.33 20.29 -16.94
N GLU A 319 -0.34 19.41 -17.67
CA GLU A 319 0.31 18.24 -18.29
C GLU A 319 0.56 18.51 -19.78
N GLY A 320 1.58 17.87 -20.37
CA GLY A 320 1.96 18.10 -21.77
C GLY A 320 3.00 19.20 -21.98
N TRP A 321 3.42 19.93 -20.93
CA TRP A 321 4.24 21.14 -21.09
C TRP A 321 5.69 20.90 -21.55
N ASN A 322 6.24 19.72 -21.30
CA ASN A 322 7.62 19.34 -21.61
C ASN A 322 7.70 18.55 -22.94
N THR A 323 8.90 18.36 -23.51
CA THR A 323 9.06 17.54 -24.72
C THR A 323 8.92 16.05 -24.42
N GLY A 324 8.50 15.27 -25.42
CA GLY A 324 8.47 13.80 -25.38
C GLY A 324 7.08 13.14 -25.35
N TRP A 325 6.00 13.91 -25.22
CA TRP A 325 4.63 13.41 -25.16
C TRP A 325 4.13 12.76 -26.46
N GLU A 326 4.90 12.80 -27.53
CA GLU A 326 4.60 12.04 -28.75
C GLU A 326 4.74 10.51 -28.55
N ASP A 327 5.58 10.05 -27.62
CA ASP A 327 5.90 8.63 -27.40
C ASP A 327 5.66 8.16 -25.95
N TRP A 328 4.85 8.88 -25.17
CA TRP A 328 4.67 8.63 -23.73
C TRP A 328 3.97 7.31 -23.40
N PHE A 329 3.17 6.76 -24.32
CA PHE A 329 2.30 5.62 -24.06
C PHE A 329 2.73 4.36 -24.83
N GLY A 330 2.91 3.25 -24.10
CA GLY A 330 3.02 1.91 -24.68
C GLY A 330 4.29 1.62 -25.49
N GLN A 331 5.33 2.46 -25.39
CA GLN A 331 6.61 2.25 -26.09
C GLN A 331 7.68 1.70 -25.14
N SER A 332 8.37 0.63 -25.55
CA SER A 332 9.61 0.17 -24.90
C SER A 332 10.80 0.82 -25.59
N LYS A 333 11.59 1.57 -24.83
CA LYS A 333 12.80 2.26 -25.31
C LYS A 333 13.96 1.87 -24.40
N ASP A 334 14.92 1.12 -24.93
CA ASP A 334 16.18 0.77 -24.27
C ASP A 334 17.34 1.61 -24.82
#